data_AF-A0A183T6F2-F1
#
_entry.id   AF-A0A183T6F2-F1
#
_cell.length_a   1.000
_cell.length_b   1.000
_cell.length_c   1.000
_cell.angle_alpha   90.00
_cell.angle_beta   90.00
_cell.angle_gamma   90.00
#
_symmetry.space_group_name_H-M   'P 1'
#
loop_
_entity.id
_entity.type
_entity.pdbx_description
1 polymer ?
#
loop_
_entity_poly.entity_id
_entity_poly.type
_entity_poly.pdbx_seq_one_letter_code
_entity_poly.pdbx_strand_id
1 'polypeptide(L)'
;MVIRHSLRICDKKQKSRCVRVAIIIFNRLSGVVFVIDSVTIQKSLKDVAEYLYNLLADAVLARGRVPFLIVCNKQDLPNAKDIITVEKLLEDEVNTLCITKAGALAGLDSGKESVAIVKPGEKFSFAENKHHRVTFVACATTEENIGPVRSWLERQ
;
A
#
# COMPACT_ATOMS: atom_id res chain seq x y z
N MET A 1 35.03 -1.19 6.94
CA MET A 1 33.92 -2.15 6.78
C MET A 1 32.90 -1.53 5.84
N VAL A 2 32.97 -1.82 4.55
CA VAL A 2 32.07 -1.25 3.54
C VAL A 2 30.81 -2.11 3.53
N ILE A 3 29.77 -1.68 4.25
CA ILE A 3 28.48 -2.37 4.22
C ILE A 3 27.90 -2.13 2.81
N ARG A 4 27.95 -3.15 1.96
CA ARG A 4 27.27 -3.17 0.66
C ARG A 4 25.77 -3.30 0.93
N HIS A 5 25.03 -2.21 0.73
CA HIS A 5 23.59 -2.14 0.94
C HIS A 5 22.88 -2.86 -0.22
N SER A 6 22.15 -3.94 0.05
CA SER A 6 21.38 -4.67 -0.97
C SER A 6 19.90 -4.30 -0.84
N LEU A 7 19.43 -3.42 -1.73
CA LEU A 7 18.01 -3.17 -1.95
C LEU A 7 17.47 -4.28 -2.86
N ARG A 8 16.59 -5.15 -2.34
CA ARG A 8 15.84 -6.07 -3.20
C ARG A 8 14.47 -5.48 -3.49
N ILE A 9 14.24 -5.16 -4.77
CA ILE A 9 12.94 -4.73 -5.29
C ILE A 9 12.27 -5.98 -5.89
N CYS A 10 11.26 -6.49 -5.21
CA CYS A 10 10.36 -7.48 -5.82
C CYS A 10 9.23 -6.71 -6.52
N ASP A 11 9.44 -6.35 -7.79
CA ASP A 11 8.38 -5.78 -8.63
C ASP A 11 7.42 -6.91 -9.03
N LYS A 12 6.23 -6.92 -8.45
CA LYS A 12 5.15 -7.80 -8.91
C LYS A 12 4.26 -7.01 -9.87
N LYS A 13 4.40 -7.26 -11.17
CA LYS A 13 3.41 -6.82 -12.16
C LYS A 13 2.06 -7.48 -11.87
N GLN A 14 1.05 -6.68 -11.55
CA GLN A 14 -0.32 -7.17 -11.39
C GLN A 14 -1.06 -7.19 -12.73
N LYS A 15 -2.16 -7.94 -12.79
CA LYS A 15 -2.98 -8.18 -14.00
C LYS A 15 -3.59 -6.89 -14.56
N SER A 16 -3.82 -5.88 -13.71
CA SER A 16 -4.26 -4.54 -14.08
C SER A 16 -3.04 -3.63 -14.26
N ARG A 17 -2.84 -3.08 -15.47
CA ARG A 17 -1.62 -2.33 -15.89
C ARG A 17 -1.30 -1.07 -15.07
N CYS A 18 -2.11 -0.71 -14.08
CA CYS A 18 -2.05 0.58 -13.37
C CYS A 18 -1.32 0.56 -12.03
N VAL A 19 -0.98 -0.64 -11.50
CA VAL A 19 -0.37 -0.77 -10.16
C VAL A 19 1.00 -1.39 -10.27
N ARG A 20 1.98 -0.74 -9.64
CA ARG A 20 3.32 -1.32 -9.43
C ARG A 20 3.55 -1.41 -7.93
N VAL A 21 3.88 -2.61 -7.46
CA VAL A 21 4.24 -2.82 -6.06
C VAL A 21 5.66 -3.31 -5.99
N ALA A 22 6.43 -2.59 -5.19
CA ALA A 22 7.80 -2.88 -4.85
C ALA A 22 7.86 -3.19 -3.36
N ILE A 23 8.10 -4.45 -3.01
CA ILE A 23 8.50 -4.78 -1.64
C ILE A 23 9.99 -4.46 -1.54
N ILE A 24 10.34 -3.57 -0.61
CA ILE A 24 11.71 -3.13 -0.36
C ILE A 24 12.18 -3.76 0.95
N ILE A 25 13.23 -4.55 0.88
CA ILE A 25 13.94 -5.05 2.07
C ILE A 25 15.26 -4.29 2.17
N PHE A 26 15.44 -3.51 3.23
CA PHE A 26 16.63 -2.70 3.47
C PHE A 26 17.14 -2.93 4.89
N ASN A 27 18.40 -3.36 5.06
CA ASN A 27 19.07 -3.51 6.36
C ASN A 27 18.27 -4.26 7.47
N ARG A 28 17.62 -5.37 7.11
CA ARG A 28 16.71 -6.19 7.96
C ARG A 28 15.34 -5.57 8.27
N LEU A 29 15.04 -4.38 7.75
CA LEU A 29 13.70 -3.80 7.77
C LEU A 29 13.01 -4.12 6.43
N SER A 30 11.78 -4.61 6.54
CA SER A 30 10.91 -4.85 5.40
C SER A 30 9.93 -3.69 5.32
N GLY A 31 9.85 -3.01 4.19
CA GLY A 31 8.89 -1.95 3.89
C GLY A 31 8.15 -2.26 2.59
N VAL A 32 6.88 -1.88 2.50
CA VAL A 32 6.09 -2.03 1.27
C VAL A 32 5.96 -0.68 0.60
N VAL A 33 6.47 -0.55 -0.62
CA VAL A 33 6.23 0.62 -1.47
C VAL A 33 5.18 0.28 -2.51
N PHE A 34 4.06 1.00 -2.43
CA PHE A 34 2.87 0.78 -3.23
C PHE A 34 2.68 1.97 -4.16
N VAL A 35 3.00 1.81 -5.45
CA VAL A 35 2.96 2.89 -6.43
C VAL A 35 1.64 2.86 -7.18
N ILE A 36 0.93 3.98 -7.13
CA ILE A 36 -0.38 4.18 -7.74
C ILE A 36 -0.25 5.19 -8.86
N ASP A 37 -0.89 4.91 -9.99
CA ASP A 37 -1.14 5.90 -11.02
C ASP A 37 -2.33 6.79 -10.62
N SER A 38 -2.03 8.02 -10.20
CA SER A 38 -3.05 8.96 -9.70
C SER A 38 -4.03 9.45 -10.76
N VAL A 39 -3.74 9.30 -12.05
CA VAL A 39 -4.67 9.68 -13.13
C VAL A 39 -5.72 8.59 -13.34
N THR A 40 -5.30 7.32 -13.23
CA THR A 40 -6.17 6.18 -13.54
C THR A 40 -6.81 5.52 -12.32
N ILE A 41 -6.45 5.95 -11.11
CA ILE A 41 -6.89 5.32 -9.85
C ILE A 41 -8.41 5.10 -9.77
N GLN A 42 -9.24 6.04 -10.23
CA GLN A 42 -10.69 5.85 -10.18
C GLN A 42 -11.17 4.66 -11.02
N LYS A 43 -10.54 4.37 -12.16
CA LYS A 43 -10.91 3.24 -13.03
C LYS A 43 -10.48 1.90 -12.45
N SER A 44 -9.39 1.89 -11.70
CA SER A 44 -8.80 0.67 -11.12
C SER A 44 -8.97 0.60 -9.60
N LEU A 45 -9.82 1.44 -8.99
CA LEU A 45 -9.89 1.61 -7.54
C LEU A 45 -10.14 0.29 -6.82
N LYS A 46 -11.09 -0.50 -7.32
CA LYS A 46 -11.45 -1.81 -6.75
C LYS A 46 -10.27 -2.77 -6.73
N ASP A 47 -9.59 -2.94 -7.87
CA ASP A 47 -8.43 -3.83 -7.99
C ASP A 47 -7.27 -3.37 -7.10
N VAL A 48 -7.02 -2.06 -7.05
CA VAL A 48 -5.95 -1.43 -6.26
C VAL A 48 -6.23 -1.62 -4.77
N ALA A 49 -7.44 -1.30 -4.32
CA ALA A 49 -7.86 -1.40 -2.94
C ALA A 49 -7.91 -2.85 -2.47
N GLU A 50 -8.37 -3.78 -3.32
CA GLU A 50 -8.35 -5.20 -2.99
C GLU A 50 -6.92 -5.71 -2.80
N TYR A 51 -6.00 -5.29 -3.66
CA TYR A 51 -4.60 -5.68 -3.51
C TYR A 51 -3.97 -5.10 -2.25
N LEU A 52 -4.23 -3.81 -1.97
CA LEU A 52 -3.77 -3.16 -0.75
C LEU A 52 -4.35 -3.84 0.50
N TYR A 53 -5.65 -4.15 0.51
CA TYR A 53 -6.31 -4.89 1.59
C TYR A 53 -5.62 -6.22 1.85
N ASN A 54 -5.35 -7.01 0.80
CA ASN A 54 -4.71 -8.32 0.95
C ASN A 54 -3.29 -8.19 1.54
N LEU A 55 -2.58 -7.10 1.26
CA LEU A 55 -1.27 -6.83 1.87
C LEU A 55 -1.38 -6.37 3.33
N LEU A 56 -2.33 -5.48 3.64
CA LEU A 56 -2.57 -5.02 5.01
C LEU A 56 -3.09 -6.14 5.92
N ALA A 57 -3.81 -7.10 5.35
CA ALA A 57 -4.34 -8.25 6.08
C ALA A 57 -3.32 -9.39 6.21
N ASP A 58 -2.18 -9.36 5.52
CA ASP A 58 -1.21 -10.44 5.55
C ASP A 58 -0.61 -10.59 6.95
N ALA A 59 -0.77 -11.77 7.57
CA ALA A 59 -0.33 -11.99 8.95
C ALA A 59 1.19 -11.85 9.15
N VAL A 60 2.00 -12.11 8.13
CA VAL A 60 3.46 -11.93 8.22
C VAL A 60 3.79 -10.45 8.26
N LEU A 61 3.19 -9.66 7.37
CA LEU A 61 3.37 -8.20 7.36
C LEU A 61 2.83 -7.57 8.64
N ALA A 62 1.63 -7.95 9.08
CA ALA A 62 0.98 -7.40 10.27
C ALA A 62 1.74 -7.72 11.56
N ARG A 63 2.23 -8.97 11.72
CA ARG A 63 3.08 -9.35 12.86
C ARG A 63 4.39 -8.57 12.87
N GLY A 64 5.00 -8.36 11.70
CA GLY A 64 6.22 -7.57 11.55
C GLY A 64 6.02 -6.06 11.64
N ARG A 65 4.77 -5.58 11.73
CA ARG A 65 4.39 -4.16 11.69
C ARG A 65 5.05 -3.41 10.54
N VAL A 66 5.09 -4.06 9.38
CA VAL A 66 5.81 -3.56 8.20
C VAL A 66 5.22 -2.20 7.79
N PRO A 67 6.04 -1.14 7.66
CA PRO A 67 5.56 0.17 7.23
C PRO A 67 5.23 0.17 5.73
N PHE A 68 4.21 0.93 5.36
CA PHE A 68 3.72 1.09 3.98
C PHE A 68 3.95 2.51 3.51
N LEU A 69 4.49 2.65 2.30
CA LEU A 69 4.61 3.91 1.58
C LEU A 69 3.73 3.84 0.33
N ILE A 70 2.69 4.65 0.27
CA ILE A 70 1.83 4.78 -0.90
C ILE A 70 2.31 5.97 -1.73
N VAL A 71 2.79 5.69 -2.93
CA VAL A 71 3.32 6.70 -3.85
C VAL A 71 2.26 7.03 -4.89
N CYS A 72 1.68 8.22 -4.78
CA CYS A 72 0.77 8.80 -5.76
C CYS A 72 1.60 9.36 -6.93
N ASN A 73 1.76 8.57 -7.99
CA ASN A 73 2.60 8.90 -9.14
C ASN A 73 1.82 9.66 -10.23
N LYS A 74 2.56 10.33 -11.11
CA LYS A 74 2.06 11.14 -12.25
C LYS A 74 1.30 12.40 -11.83
N GLN A 75 1.70 13.00 -10.70
CA GLN A 75 1.10 14.25 -10.22
C GLN A 75 1.32 15.43 -11.16
N ASP A 76 2.25 15.30 -12.11
CA ASP A 76 2.52 16.25 -13.19
C ASP A 76 1.45 16.26 -14.30
N LEU A 77 0.59 15.24 -14.38
CA LEU A 77 -0.40 15.14 -15.44
C LEU A 77 -1.73 15.83 -15.08
N PRO A 78 -2.40 16.46 -16.05
CA PRO A 78 -3.74 17.00 -15.83
C PRO A 78 -4.69 15.85 -15.46
N ASN A 79 -5.51 16.07 -14.43
CA ASN A 79 -6.44 15.11 -13.81
C ASN A 79 -5.84 14.10 -12.82
N ALA A 80 -4.55 14.21 -12.47
CA ALA A 80 -4.00 13.46 -11.36
C ALA A 80 -4.75 13.79 -10.05
N LYS A 81 -5.15 12.76 -9.30
CA LYS A 81 -5.74 12.93 -7.97
C LYS A 81 -4.65 13.20 -6.95
N ASP A 82 -4.86 14.22 -6.13
CA ASP A 82 -3.97 14.54 -5.02
C ASP A 82 -3.99 13.45 -3.94
N ILE A 83 -3.00 13.49 -3.05
CA ILE A 83 -2.82 12.50 -1.99
C ILE A 83 -4.09 12.34 -1.15
N ILE A 84 -4.70 13.45 -0.74
CA ILE A 84 -5.86 13.44 0.17
C ILE A 84 -7.05 12.74 -0.50
N THR A 85 -7.28 13.00 -1.79
CA THR A 85 -8.34 12.31 -2.53
C THR A 85 -8.02 10.83 -2.70
N VAL A 86 -6.78 10.45 -3.03
CA VAL A 86 -6.39 9.05 -3.18
C VAL A 86 -6.52 8.28 -1.87
N GLU A 87 -6.07 8.87 -0.76
CA GLU A 87 -6.19 8.32 0.58
C GLU A 87 -7.66 8.03 0.90
N LYS A 88 -8.54 9.02 0.75
CA LYS A 88 -9.97 8.86 1.02
C LYS A 88 -10.62 7.78 0.14
N LEU A 89 -10.32 7.77 -1.17
CA LEU A 89 -10.86 6.76 -2.09
C LEU A 89 -10.46 5.34 -1.66
N LEU A 90 -9.21 5.16 -1.24
CA LEU A 90 -8.72 3.87 -0.77
C LEU A 90 -9.33 3.50 0.59
N GLU A 91 -9.47 4.44 1.52
CA GLU A 91 -10.13 4.18 2.81
C GLU A 91 -11.57 3.72 2.63
N ASP A 92 -12.35 4.41 1.80
CA ASP A 92 -13.75 4.08 1.54
C ASP A 92 -13.90 2.69 0.90
N GLU A 93 -13.05 2.36 -0.07
CA GLU A 93 -13.07 1.05 -0.74
C GLU A 93 -12.55 -0.07 0.18
N VAL A 94 -11.51 0.17 0.97
CA VAL A 94 -11.00 -0.79 1.97
C VAL A 94 -12.07 -1.06 3.03
N ASN A 95 -12.80 -0.05 3.49
CA ASN A 95 -13.94 -0.21 4.39
C ASN A 95 -15.03 -1.12 3.78
N THR A 96 -15.33 -0.91 2.49
CA THR A 96 -16.27 -1.75 1.75
C THR A 96 -15.78 -3.20 1.69
N LEU A 97 -14.49 -3.42 1.42
CA LEU A 97 -13.86 -4.74 1.39
C LEU A 97 -13.84 -5.42 2.76
N CYS A 98 -13.66 -4.67 3.86
CA CYS A 98 -13.73 -5.22 5.21
C CYS A 98 -15.11 -5.85 5.47
N ILE A 99 -16.19 -5.21 5.03
CA ILE A 99 -17.56 -5.73 5.18
C ILE A 99 -17.77 -6.97 4.32
N THR A 100 -17.36 -6.93 3.04
CA THR A 100 -17.61 -8.03 2.11
C THR A 100 -16.74 -9.26 2.39
N LYS A 101 -15.48 -9.08 2.79
CA LYS A 101 -14.55 -10.18 3.09
C LYS A 101 -14.71 -10.74 4.51
N ALA A 102 -15.18 -9.95 5.49
CA ALA A 102 -15.58 -10.49 6.79
C ALA A 102 -16.67 -11.58 6.67
N GLY A 103 -17.58 -11.43 5.70
CA GLY A 103 -18.58 -12.47 5.40
C GLY A 103 -18.04 -13.71 4.69
N ALA A 104 -16.91 -13.59 3.97
CA ALA A 104 -16.32 -14.68 3.19
C ALA A 104 -15.33 -15.55 3.98
N LEU A 105 -14.69 -14.99 5.02
CA LEU A 105 -13.75 -15.70 5.91
C LEU A 105 -14.41 -16.81 6.75
N ALA A 106 -15.74 -16.91 6.76
CA ALA A 106 -16.47 -17.99 7.42
C ALA A 106 -16.39 -19.34 6.67
N GLY A 107 -15.81 -19.39 5.46
CA GLY A 107 -15.97 -20.56 4.58
C GLY A 107 -14.74 -21.16 3.89
N LEU A 108 -13.56 -20.54 3.86
CA LEU A 108 -12.42 -21.11 3.13
C LEU A 108 -11.06 -20.93 3.85
N ASP A 109 -10.51 -22.07 4.28
CA ASP A 109 -9.12 -22.25 4.66
C ASP A 109 -8.24 -22.30 3.41
N SER A 110 -7.72 -21.15 2.99
CA SER A 110 -6.80 -21.04 1.86
C SER A 110 -5.41 -20.58 2.32
N GLY A 111 -4.78 -21.31 3.25
CA GLY A 111 -3.32 -21.39 3.50
C GLY A 111 -2.51 -20.11 3.76
N LYS A 112 -3.07 -18.91 3.57
CA LYS A 112 -2.51 -17.61 3.90
C LYS A 112 -3.26 -17.11 5.12
N GLU A 113 -2.58 -17.10 6.25
CA GLU A 113 -3.09 -16.47 7.47
C GLU A 113 -3.36 -14.99 7.19
N SER A 114 -4.61 -14.57 7.30
CA SER A 114 -5.02 -13.17 7.23
C SER A 114 -5.50 -12.68 8.58
N VAL A 115 -5.12 -11.45 8.95
CA VAL A 115 -5.52 -10.77 10.18
C VAL A 115 -6.65 -9.79 9.88
N ALA A 116 -7.61 -9.68 10.78
CA ALA A 116 -8.64 -8.64 10.70
C ALA A 116 -7.98 -7.25 10.87
N ILE A 117 -8.08 -6.40 9.85
CA ILE A 117 -7.46 -5.07 9.84
C ILE A 117 -8.27 -4.07 10.69
N VAL A 118 -9.56 -4.34 10.89
CA VAL A 118 -10.48 -3.55 11.71
C VAL A 118 -11.27 -4.45 12.64
N LYS A 119 -11.66 -3.90 13.80
CA LYS A 119 -12.58 -4.57 14.71
C LYS A 119 -14.00 -4.56 14.14
N PRO A 120 -14.84 -5.55 14.51
CA PRO A 120 -16.26 -5.52 14.17
C PRO A 120 -16.91 -4.21 14.63
N GLY A 121 -17.57 -3.51 13.71
CA GLY A 121 -18.26 -2.24 13.98
C GLY A 121 -17.40 -0.98 13.91
N GLU A 122 -16.09 -1.08 13.69
CA GLU A 122 -15.20 0.06 13.48
C GLU A 122 -14.94 0.29 11.97
N LYS A 123 -14.65 1.55 11.61
CA LYS A 123 -14.19 1.91 10.26
C LYS A 123 -12.67 1.93 10.23
N PHE A 124 -12.12 1.47 9.12
CA PHE A 124 -10.71 1.55 8.81
C PHE A 124 -10.33 2.98 8.49
N SER A 125 -9.20 3.43 9.04
CA SER A 125 -8.48 4.62 8.61
C SER A 125 -6.98 4.32 8.60
N PHE A 126 -6.28 4.86 7.61
CA PHE A 126 -4.83 4.75 7.52
C PHE A 126 -4.11 5.43 8.68
N ALA A 127 -4.66 6.54 9.21
CA ALA A 127 -4.09 7.27 10.33
C ALA A 127 -4.10 6.45 11.64
N GLU A 128 -5.17 5.70 11.87
CA GLU A 128 -5.39 4.92 13.09
C GLU A 128 -5.03 3.44 12.94
N ASN A 129 -4.39 3.05 11.84
CA ASN A 129 -4.03 1.66 11.58
C ASN A 129 -2.94 1.18 12.56
N LYS A 130 -3.32 0.29 13.48
CA LYS A 130 -2.44 -0.22 14.54
C LYS A 130 -1.44 -1.27 14.06
N HIS A 131 -1.73 -1.93 12.95
CA HIS A 131 -0.88 -2.99 12.40
C HIS A 131 0.26 -2.41 11.56
N HIS A 132 0.00 -1.32 10.85
CA HIS A 132 0.93 -0.76 9.89
C HIS A 132 0.94 0.76 9.95
N ARG A 133 2.15 1.33 10.01
CA ARG A 133 2.33 2.75 9.71
C ARG A 133 2.20 2.95 8.20
N VAL A 134 1.22 3.73 7.77
CA VAL A 134 1.02 4.08 6.36
C VAL A 134 1.43 5.53 6.14
N THR A 135 2.14 5.80 5.05
CA THR A 135 2.55 7.15 4.66
C THR A 135 2.26 7.34 3.19
N PHE A 136 1.66 8.47 2.84
CA PHE A 136 1.42 8.84 1.45
C PHE A 136 2.42 9.89 0.97
N VAL A 137 2.88 9.76 -0.26
CA VAL A 137 3.75 10.75 -0.92
C VAL A 137 3.32 10.99 -2.36
N ALA A 138 3.48 12.21 -2.82
CA ALA A 138 3.29 12.60 -4.21
C ALA A 138 4.61 12.43 -4.98
N CYS A 139 4.53 11.94 -6.21
CA CYS A 139 5.66 11.87 -7.12
C CYS A 139 5.22 12.25 -8.53
N ALA A 140 6.06 12.99 -9.23
CA ALA A 140 5.96 13.24 -10.67
C ALA A 140 6.98 12.36 -11.40
N THR A 141 6.69 11.98 -12.65
CA THR A 141 7.65 11.19 -13.46
C THR A 141 8.70 12.07 -14.13
N THR A 142 8.39 13.36 -14.33
CA THR A 142 9.26 14.34 -15.00
C THR A 142 10.33 14.93 -14.10
N GLU A 143 10.13 14.91 -12.78
CA GLU A 143 11.19 15.22 -11.83
C GLU A 143 11.80 13.91 -11.34
N GLU A 144 13.14 13.78 -11.32
CA GLU A 144 13.86 12.75 -10.55
C GLU A 144 13.67 12.92 -9.03
N ASN A 145 12.52 13.45 -8.60
CA ASN A 145 12.16 13.78 -7.25
C ASN A 145 11.63 12.54 -6.53
N ILE A 146 12.45 11.50 -6.51
CA ILE A 146 12.33 10.37 -5.59
C ILE A 146 12.73 10.76 -4.16
N GLY A 147 13.03 12.05 -3.90
CA GLY A 147 13.40 12.61 -2.61
C GLY A 147 12.46 12.16 -1.48
N PRO A 148 11.12 12.29 -1.62
CA PRO A 148 10.18 11.84 -0.60
C PRO A 148 10.28 10.34 -0.29
N VAL A 149 10.50 9.51 -1.31
CA VAL A 149 10.69 8.06 -1.18
C VAL A 149 12.01 7.75 -0.47
N ARG A 150 13.11 8.40 -0.87
CA ARG A 150 14.42 8.26 -0.23
C ARG A 150 14.36 8.68 1.23
N SER A 151 13.79 9.85 1.53
CA SER A 151 13.65 10.34 2.90
C SER A 151 12.74 9.46 3.74
N TRP A 152 11.76 8.77 3.15
CA TRP A 152 10.99 7.77 3.88
C TRP A 152 11.83 6.52 4.19
N LEU A 153 12.65 6.04 3.25
CA LEU A 153 13.57 4.91 3.44
C LEU A 153 14.64 5.20 4.49
N GLU A 154 15.16 6.43 4.57
CA GLU A 154 16.14 6.86 5.57
C GLU A 154 15.58 6.98 6.99
N ARG A 155 14.24 7.06 7.14
CA ARG A 155 13.55 7.20 8.43
C ARG A 155 13.07 5.88 9.03
N GLN A 156 13.26 4.76 8.34
CA GLN A 156 12.97 3.41 8.86
C GLN A 156 14.19 2.87 9.59
#